data_AF-A0A9E0J096-F1
#
_entry.id   AF-A0A9E0J096-F1
#
_cell.length_a   1.000
_cell.length_b   1.000
_cell.length_c   1.000
_cell.angle_alpha   90.00
_cell.angle_beta   90.00
_cell.angle_gamma   90.00
#
_symmetry.space_group_name_H-M   'P 1'
#
loop_
_entity.id
_entity.type
_entity.pdbx_description
1 polymer ?
#
loop_
_entity_poly.entity_id
_entity_poly.type
_entity_poly.pdbx_seq_one_letter_code
_entity_poly.pdbx_strand_id
1 'polypeptide(L)'
;MTDQDNANLFKKWCAGYSGCDGGDLGSQESPSVWLCGIEWGGGHTPKSLLSNICEDVRTPPQGYDNWQENLSYIFNWQAMKLLSAIDGGSVESYKEFAERVMPFVHGSRGYFKMNLHPIGFKDTSHGRWLEEFSGITGFATKSDYLAWSTDYRLPQMRKWAENSKPKLILCLGKTYLPQFKMAFLDDDSIVNQETIEGKEMFWGKNLQNSLVVVIPFMVNRNGLTRNVAIQCFGERIRQLLTSHSTGRPQAGAG
;
A
#
# COMPACT_ATOMS: atom_id res chain seq x y z
N MET A 1 4.86 28.24 16.04
CA MET A 1 5.57 26.97 16.32
C MET A 1 7.01 27.15 15.95
N THR A 2 7.92 26.61 16.75
CA THR A 2 9.34 26.52 16.40
C THR A 2 9.57 25.37 15.40
N ASP A 3 10.71 25.36 14.71
CA ASP A 3 11.08 24.23 13.83
C ASP A 3 11.16 22.91 14.61
N GLN A 4 11.57 22.97 15.89
CA GLN A 4 11.58 21.81 16.77
C GLN A 4 10.17 21.28 17.08
N ASP A 5 9.19 22.16 17.24
CA ASP A 5 7.78 21.76 17.41
C ASP A 5 7.25 21.10 16.14
N ASN A 6 7.53 21.69 14.98
CA ASN A 6 7.14 21.15 13.68
C ASN A 6 7.75 19.76 13.44
N ALA A 7 9.04 19.58 13.73
CA ALA A 7 9.71 18.28 13.59
C ALA A 7 9.08 17.20 14.50
N ASN A 8 8.69 17.57 15.72
CA ASN A 8 8.01 16.64 16.64
C ASN A 8 6.60 16.28 16.16
N LEU A 9 5.85 17.25 15.65
CA LEU A 9 4.54 17.00 15.03
C LEU A 9 4.69 16.13 13.78
N PHE A 10 5.67 16.42 12.93
CA PHE A 10 5.96 15.64 11.73
C PHE A 10 6.22 14.17 12.07
N LYS A 11 7.06 13.88 13.06
CA LYS A 11 7.35 12.48 13.47
C LYS A 11 6.10 11.75 13.97
N LYS A 12 5.24 12.43 14.75
CA LYS A 12 3.95 11.87 15.19
C LYS A 12 3.02 11.61 14.01
N TRP A 13 2.89 12.59 13.13
CA TRP A 13 2.09 12.48 11.92
C TRP A 13 2.58 11.33 11.03
N CYS A 14 3.88 11.26 10.77
CA CYS A 14 4.52 10.23 9.95
C CYS A 14 4.39 8.82 10.54
N ALA A 15 4.36 8.68 11.87
CA ALA A 15 4.15 7.38 12.53
C ALA A 15 2.67 6.94 12.58
N GLY A 16 1.72 7.85 12.35
CA GLY A 16 0.29 7.54 12.24
C GLY A 16 -0.14 7.21 10.81
N TYR A 17 -1.45 7.25 10.55
CA TYR A 17 -2.05 6.90 9.25
C TYR A 17 -1.91 8.00 8.18
N SER A 18 -0.98 8.94 8.34
CA SER A 18 -0.61 9.85 7.27
C SER A 18 -0.19 9.08 6.02
N GLY A 19 -0.51 9.60 4.84
CA GLY A 19 -0.22 8.94 3.57
C GLY A 19 -1.16 7.77 3.22
N CYS A 20 -2.11 7.43 4.10
CA CYS A 20 -3.20 6.51 3.79
C CYS A 20 -4.32 7.23 3.03
N ASP A 21 -4.90 6.57 2.02
CA ASP A 21 -6.12 7.06 1.37
C ASP A 21 -7.35 6.60 2.18
N GLY A 22 -7.22 5.50 2.93
CA GLY A 22 -8.25 5.00 3.83
C GLY A 22 -8.93 3.74 3.34
N GLY A 23 -10.17 3.54 3.82
CA GLY A 23 -10.96 2.33 3.62
C GLY A 23 -11.00 1.45 4.87
N ASP A 24 -11.24 0.17 4.67
CA ASP A 24 -11.39 -0.81 5.74
C ASP A 24 -10.09 -1.60 5.97
N LEU A 25 -9.42 -1.31 7.09
CA LEU A 25 -8.26 -2.08 7.54
C LEU A 25 -8.58 -3.56 7.72
N GLY A 26 -9.84 -3.93 7.96
CA GLY A 26 -10.27 -5.29 8.23
C GLY A 26 -9.96 -5.75 9.65
N SER A 27 -10.34 -6.99 9.94
CA SER A 27 -10.06 -7.69 11.19
C SER A 27 -9.75 -9.16 10.92
N GLN A 28 -9.41 -9.91 11.97
CA GLN A 28 -9.20 -11.35 11.86
C GLN A 28 -10.45 -12.10 11.33
N GLU A 29 -11.65 -11.66 11.69
CA GLU A 29 -12.93 -12.26 11.27
C GLU A 29 -13.35 -11.78 9.88
N SER A 30 -12.85 -10.62 9.44
CA SER A 30 -13.16 -10.03 8.14
C SER A 30 -11.88 -9.43 7.52
N PRO A 31 -10.96 -10.28 7.05
CA PRO A 31 -9.67 -9.83 6.57
C PRO A 31 -9.80 -9.10 5.23
N SER A 32 -9.19 -7.93 5.15
CA SER A 32 -9.22 -7.05 3.98
C SER A 32 -8.06 -7.32 3.02
N VAL A 33 -8.14 -6.72 1.83
CA VAL A 33 -7.05 -6.57 0.88
C VAL A 33 -6.45 -5.18 1.03
N TRP A 34 -5.15 -5.12 1.27
CA TRP A 34 -4.41 -3.86 1.35
C TRP A 34 -3.71 -3.57 0.02
N LEU A 35 -3.75 -2.32 -0.40
CA LEU A 35 -3.01 -1.81 -1.54
C LEU A 35 -2.04 -0.72 -1.07
N CYS A 36 -0.74 -1.00 -1.17
CA CYS A 36 0.34 -0.16 -0.69
C CYS A 36 1.17 0.38 -1.86
N GLY A 37 1.06 1.69 -2.10
CA GLY A 37 1.94 2.43 -3.00
C GLY A 37 3.21 2.93 -2.31
N ILE A 38 4.01 3.72 -3.02
CA ILE A 38 5.24 4.31 -2.50
C ILE A 38 4.94 5.67 -1.84
N GLU A 39 4.41 6.61 -2.61
CA GLU A 39 4.12 7.99 -2.21
C GLU A 39 3.02 8.61 -3.12
N TRP A 40 2.42 9.72 -2.69
CA TRP A 40 1.35 10.42 -3.45
C TRP A 40 1.90 11.18 -4.67
N GLY A 41 1.29 10.99 -5.84
CA GLY A 41 1.74 11.60 -7.12
C GLY A 41 1.44 13.09 -7.33
N GLY A 42 0.85 13.79 -6.35
CA GLY A 42 0.59 15.24 -6.41
C GLY A 42 1.76 16.10 -5.91
N GLY A 43 2.59 15.53 -5.04
CA GLY A 43 3.66 16.25 -4.33
C GLY A 43 3.12 17.20 -3.26
N HIS A 44 3.62 17.08 -2.03
CA HIS A 44 3.41 18.13 -1.04
C HIS A 44 4.15 19.39 -1.47
N THR A 45 3.59 20.54 -1.12
CA THR A 45 4.33 21.80 -0.99
C THR A 45 4.71 21.99 0.49
N PRO A 46 5.71 22.82 0.83
CA PRO A 46 5.99 23.13 2.24
C PRO A 46 4.74 23.63 2.99
N LYS A 47 3.92 24.47 2.33
CA LYS A 47 2.66 24.98 2.91
C LYS A 47 1.67 23.86 3.20
N SER A 48 1.43 22.96 2.25
CA SER A 48 0.49 21.85 2.47
C SER A 48 1.03 20.88 3.52
N LEU A 49 2.34 20.58 3.50
CA LEU A 49 2.93 19.71 4.53
C LEU A 49 2.77 20.30 5.93
N LEU A 50 3.04 21.60 6.11
CA LEU A 50 2.89 22.26 7.40
C LEU A 50 1.44 22.19 7.94
N SER A 51 0.44 22.28 7.06
CA SER A 51 -0.96 22.06 7.42
C SER A 51 -1.19 20.61 7.83
N ASN A 52 -0.72 19.66 7.02
CA ASN A 52 -1.00 18.24 7.21
C ASN A 52 -0.38 17.68 8.49
N ILE A 53 0.80 18.13 8.92
CA ILE A 53 1.43 17.62 10.16
C ILE A 53 0.64 17.96 11.43
N CYS A 54 -0.33 18.86 11.35
CA CYS A 54 -1.22 19.21 12.44
C CYS A 54 -2.49 18.34 12.49
N GLU A 55 -2.72 17.51 11.48
CA GLU A 55 -3.89 16.61 11.40
C GLU A 55 -3.80 15.48 12.43
N ASP A 56 -4.95 15.09 12.97
CA ASP A 56 -5.06 13.91 13.81
C ASP A 56 -5.10 12.64 12.95
N VAL A 57 -3.98 11.93 12.93
CA VAL A 57 -3.79 10.69 12.14
C VAL A 57 -3.74 9.44 13.03
N ARG A 58 -4.35 9.49 14.22
CA ARG A 58 -4.44 8.33 15.13
C ARG A 58 -5.35 7.23 14.60
N THR A 59 -6.31 7.57 13.76
CA THR A 59 -7.20 6.63 13.07
C THR A 59 -7.00 6.72 11.55
N PRO A 60 -7.27 5.65 10.81
CA PRO A 60 -7.18 5.69 9.35
C PRO A 60 -8.17 6.70 8.76
N PRO A 61 -7.82 7.37 7.65
CA PRO A 61 -8.78 8.11 6.85
C PRO A 61 -9.93 7.21 6.37
N GLN A 62 -11.07 7.83 6.10
CA GLN A 62 -12.30 7.11 5.80
C GLN A 62 -12.37 6.52 4.39
N GLY A 63 -11.55 7.01 3.44
CA GLY A 63 -11.63 6.64 2.04
C GLY A 63 -12.28 7.73 1.18
N TYR A 64 -12.68 7.36 -0.03
CA TYR A 64 -13.41 8.21 -0.98
C TYR A 64 -14.90 8.27 -0.64
N ASP A 65 -15.59 9.34 -1.03
CA ASP A 65 -17.04 9.50 -0.79
C ASP A 65 -17.86 8.50 -1.62
N ASN A 66 -17.39 8.16 -2.82
CA ASN A 66 -18.06 7.23 -3.73
C ASN A 66 -17.08 6.59 -4.73
N TRP A 67 -17.54 5.58 -5.46
CA TRP A 67 -16.72 4.86 -6.42
C TRP A 67 -16.29 5.73 -7.61
N GLN A 68 -17.08 6.73 -8.00
CA GLN A 68 -16.75 7.65 -9.09
C GLN A 68 -15.58 8.55 -8.71
N GLU A 69 -15.56 9.07 -7.47
CA GLU A 69 -14.44 9.83 -6.94
C GLU A 69 -13.18 8.97 -6.84
N ASN A 70 -13.29 7.73 -6.37
CA ASN A 70 -12.19 6.77 -6.39
C ASN A 70 -11.63 6.62 -7.82
N LEU A 71 -12.51 6.50 -8.82
CA LEU A 71 -12.13 6.46 -10.23
C LEU A 71 -11.91 7.85 -10.88
N SER A 72 -11.71 8.93 -10.12
CA SER A 72 -11.20 10.18 -10.69
C SER A 72 -9.67 10.13 -10.92
N TYR A 73 -8.99 9.16 -10.29
CA TYR A 73 -7.54 9.00 -10.35
C TYR A 73 -7.14 7.88 -11.32
N ILE A 74 -6.28 8.20 -12.31
CA ILE A 74 -5.77 7.23 -13.30
C ILE A 74 -5.09 6.02 -12.63
N PHE A 75 -4.40 6.25 -11.52
CA PHE A 75 -3.80 5.17 -10.73
C PHE A 75 -4.86 4.19 -10.23
N ASN A 76 -5.98 4.70 -9.72
CA ASN A 76 -7.05 3.86 -9.19
C ASN A 76 -7.74 3.06 -10.31
N TRP A 77 -7.74 3.54 -11.56
CA TRP A 77 -8.23 2.73 -12.68
C TRP A 77 -7.45 1.43 -12.81
N GLN A 78 -6.12 1.53 -12.79
CA GLN A 78 -5.26 0.35 -12.91
C GLN A 78 -5.34 -0.55 -11.66
N ALA A 79 -5.47 0.05 -10.48
CA ALA A 79 -5.71 -0.70 -9.25
C ALA A 79 -7.03 -1.48 -9.32
N MET A 80 -8.13 -0.86 -9.75
CA MET A 80 -9.43 -1.54 -9.87
C MET A 80 -9.40 -2.67 -10.90
N LYS A 81 -8.67 -2.51 -12.01
CA LYS A 81 -8.47 -3.60 -12.98
C LYS A 81 -7.83 -4.83 -12.32
N LEU A 82 -6.75 -4.61 -11.59
CA LEU A 82 -6.05 -5.68 -10.90
C LEU A 82 -6.91 -6.32 -9.81
N LEU A 83 -7.60 -5.52 -9.00
CA LEU A 83 -8.50 -6.02 -7.95
C LEU A 83 -9.70 -6.78 -8.54
N SER A 84 -10.26 -6.33 -9.67
CA SER A 84 -11.30 -7.06 -10.42
C SER A 84 -10.80 -8.44 -10.85
N ALA A 85 -9.59 -8.53 -11.41
CA ALA A 85 -8.99 -9.81 -11.80
C ALA A 85 -8.72 -10.72 -10.59
N ILE A 86 -8.29 -10.16 -9.45
CA ILE A 86 -8.11 -10.90 -8.19
C ILE A 86 -9.45 -11.44 -7.65
N ASP A 87 -10.53 -10.65 -7.75
CA ASP A 87 -11.90 -11.06 -7.39
C ASP A 87 -12.46 -12.14 -8.36
N GLY A 88 -11.79 -12.33 -9.50
CA GLY A 88 -12.14 -13.33 -10.50
C GLY A 88 -12.91 -12.81 -11.69
N GLY A 89 -13.03 -11.49 -11.82
CA GLY A 89 -13.56 -10.82 -13.01
C GLY A 89 -12.49 -10.57 -14.08
N SER A 90 -12.86 -9.73 -15.06
CA SER A 90 -11.94 -9.23 -16.08
C SER A 90 -11.47 -7.81 -15.77
N VAL A 91 -10.32 -7.43 -16.31
CA VAL A 91 -9.81 -6.05 -16.26
C VAL A 91 -10.69 -5.07 -17.07
N GLU A 92 -11.45 -5.52 -18.06
CA GLU A 92 -12.39 -4.69 -18.80
C GLU A 92 -13.58 -4.26 -17.92
N SER A 93 -14.00 -5.11 -16.99
CA SER A 93 -15.16 -4.88 -16.10
C SER A 93 -14.81 -4.18 -14.78
N TYR A 94 -13.71 -3.42 -14.76
CA TYR A 94 -13.20 -2.81 -13.53
C TYR A 94 -14.12 -1.72 -12.95
N LYS A 95 -14.98 -1.10 -13.79
CA LYS A 95 -15.92 -0.07 -13.35
C LYS A 95 -17.10 -0.71 -12.61
N GLU A 96 -17.65 -1.78 -13.18
CA GLU A 96 -18.70 -2.58 -12.58
C GLU A 96 -18.20 -3.20 -11.26
N PHE A 97 -16.94 -3.64 -11.22
CA PHE A 97 -16.29 -4.06 -9.98
C PHE A 97 -16.21 -2.91 -8.96
N ALA A 98 -15.76 -1.72 -9.35
CA ALA A 98 -15.65 -0.58 -8.44
C ALA A 98 -17.01 -0.13 -7.89
N GLU A 99 -18.05 -0.14 -8.72
CA GLU A 99 -19.42 0.19 -8.30
C GLU A 99 -20.01 -0.85 -7.35
N ARG A 100 -19.81 -2.15 -7.64
CA ARG A 100 -20.36 -3.24 -6.83
C ARG A 100 -19.61 -3.46 -5.52
N VAL A 101 -18.29 -3.41 -5.56
CA VAL A 101 -17.40 -3.80 -4.45
C VAL A 101 -16.95 -2.58 -3.64
N MET A 102 -16.96 -1.39 -4.25
CA MET A 102 -16.60 -0.12 -3.63
C MET A 102 -15.28 -0.14 -2.84
N PRO A 103 -14.15 -0.63 -3.41
CA PRO A 103 -12.87 -0.58 -2.70
C PRO A 103 -12.51 0.84 -2.28
N PHE A 104 -12.00 1.01 -1.06
CA PHE A 104 -11.52 2.29 -0.52
C PHE A 104 -12.60 3.39 -0.40
N VAL A 105 -13.89 3.06 -0.54
CA VAL A 105 -14.99 4.01 -0.34
C VAL A 105 -15.42 3.99 1.12
N HIS A 106 -15.77 5.16 1.65
CA HIS A 106 -16.25 5.31 3.02
C HIS A 106 -17.42 4.37 3.33
N GLY A 107 -17.34 3.67 4.46
CA GLY A 107 -18.36 2.72 4.92
C GLY A 107 -18.34 1.36 4.20
N SER A 108 -17.55 1.20 3.13
CA SER A 108 -17.37 -0.08 2.45
C SER A 108 -16.31 -0.93 3.15
N ARG A 109 -16.39 -2.26 2.97
CA ARG A 109 -15.54 -3.23 3.69
C ARG A 109 -14.59 -3.99 2.77
N GLY A 110 -13.53 -4.52 3.35
CA GLY A 110 -12.63 -5.48 2.71
C GLY A 110 -11.47 -4.90 1.91
N TYR A 111 -11.30 -3.57 1.86
CA TYR A 111 -10.22 -2.93 1.11
C TYR A 111 -9.64 -1.70 1.81
N PHE A 112 -8.32 -1.64 1.92
CA PHE A 112 -7.58 -0.52 2.48
C PHE A 112 -6.49 -0.04 1.53
N LYS A 113 -6.29 1.28 1.40
CA LYS A 113 -5.25 1.86 0.54
C LYS A 113 -4.32 2.78 1.32
N MET A 114 -3.02 2.62 1.06
CA MET A 114 -1.98 3.38 1.72
C MET A 114 -0.70 3.57 0.90
N ASN A 115 0.24 4.34 1.43
CA ASN A 115 1.58 4.51 0.89
C ASN A 115 2.65 4.26 1.96
N LEU A 116 3.81 3.72 1.54
CA LEU A 116 4.98 3.54 2.40
C LEU A 116 5.42 4.85 3.05
N HIS A 117 5.44 5.93 2.28
CA HIS A 117 5.92 7.23 2.73
C HIS A 117 4.80 8.28 2.64
N PRO A 118 4.55 9.04 3.72
CA PRO A 118 3.44 10.00 3.75
C PRO A 118 3.72 11.28 2.98
N ILE A 119 4.98 11.68 2.85
CA ILE A 119 5.32 12.82 2.00
C ILE A 119 5.25 12.36 0.54
N GLY A 120 4.20 12.78 -0.15
CA GLY A 120 4.16 12.75 -1.61
C GLY A 120 5.20 13.67 -2.24
N PHE A 121 5.87 13.19 -3.28
CA PHE A 121 6.63 14.00 -4.23
C PHE A 121 6.09 13.74 -5.65
N LYS A 122 6.32 14.68 -6.58
CA LYS A 122 5.94 14.46 -8.00
C LYS A 122 6.70 13.29 -8.64
N ASP A 123 7.88 13.01 -8.10
CA ASP A 123 8.76 11.93 -8.47
C ASP A 123 9.66 11.59 -7.27
N THR A 124 10.33 10.44 -7.31
CA THR A 124 11.14 9.97 -6.20
C THR A 124 12.50 10.69 -6.07
N SER A 125 12.79 11.70 -6.89
CA SER A 125 14.07 12.41 -6.90
C SER A 125 14.39 13.06 -5.55
N HIS A 126 15.67 12.99 -5.16
CA HIS A 126 16.16 13.62 -3.94
C HIS A 126 16.21 15.16 -4.07
N GLY A 127 16.35 15.69 -5.30
CA GLY A 127 16.37 17.12 -5.56
C GLY A 127 15.04 17.85 -5.32
N ARG A 128 13.98 17.11 -4.94
CA ARG A 128 12.69 17.68 -4.50
C ARG A 128 12.69 18.10 -3.03
N TRP A 129 13.72 17.72 -2.27
CA TRP A 129 13.87 18.08 -0.87
C TRP A 129 14.42 19.51 -0.77
N LEU A 130 13.53 20.48 -0.61
CA LEU A 130 13.88 21.89 -0.42
C LEU A 130 14.19 22.19 1.04
N GLU A 131 14.90 23.28 1.31
CA GLU A 131 15.28 23.71 2.67
C GLU A 131 14.06 23.86 3.59
N GLU A 132 12.92 24.31 3.08
CA GLU A 132 11.69 24.44 3.86
C GLU A 132 11.15 23.08 4.33
N PHE A 133 11.37 21.99 3.59
CA PHE A 133 11.03 20.65 4.07
C PHE A 133 11.92 20.26 5.25
N SER A 134 13.20 20.65 5.23
CA SER A 134 14.11 20.37 6.34
C SER A 134 13.66 21.09 7.61
N GLY A 135 13.25 22.36 7.52
CA GLY A 135 12.71 23.11 8.66
C GLY A 135 11.41 22.51 9.23
N ILE A 136 10.51 22.01 8.37
CA ILE A 136 9.24 21.41 8.81
C ILE A 136 9.45 20.02 9.43
N THR A 137 10.29 19.19 8.81
CA THR A 137 10.40 17.77 9.16
C THR A 137 11.50 17.50 10.20
N GLY A 138 12.49 18.39 10.30
CA GLY A 138 13.71 18.20 11.08
C GLY A 138 14.75 17.28 10.44
N PHE A 139 14.57 16.87 9.18
CA PHE A 139 15.55 16.08 8.44
C PHE A 139 16.31 16.94 7.45
N ALA A 140 17.65 16.91 7.50
CA ALA A 140 18.49 17.70 6.60
C ALA A 140 18.29 17.28 5.13
N THR A 141 18.10 15.99 4.88
CA THR A 141 17.94 15.43 3.53
C THR A 141 16.78 14.44 3.43
N LYS A 142 16.35 14.15 2.19
CA LYS A 142 15.39 13.06 1.91
C LYS A 142 15.92 11.71 2.39
N SER A 143 17.23 11.48 2.33
CA SER A 143 17.83 10.22 2.80
C SER A 143 17.69 10.05 4.31
N ASP A 144 17.87 11.11 5.09
CA ASP A 144 17.67 11.07 6.55
C ASP A 144 16.20 10.78 6.89
N TYR A 145 15.27 11.39 6.15
CA TYR A 145 13.84 11.10 6.27
C TYR A 145 13.51 9.64 5.94
N LEU A 146 14.06 9.10 4.85
CA LEU A 146 13.82 7.70 4.45
C LEU A 146 14.44 6.70 5.44
N ALA A 147 15.62 7.02 5.99
CA ALA A 147 16.24 6.24 7.06
C ALA A 147 15.34 6.24 8.31
N TRP A 148 14.87 7.41 8.74
CA TRP A 148 13.92 7.48 9.85
C TRP A 148 12.61 6.73 9.56
N SER A 149 12.07 6.85 8.34
CA SER A 149 10.88 6.10 7.94
C SER A 149 11.12 4.58 8.04
N THR A 150 12.32 4.13 7.71
CA THR A 150 12.73 2.72 7.80
C THR A 150 12.77 2.25 9.25
N ASP A 151 13.32 3.07 10.15
CA ASP A 151 13.48 2.70 11.57
C ASP A 151 12.19 2.84 12.39
N TYR A 152 11.27 3.72 11.99
CA TYR A 152 10.12 4.08 12.82
C TYR A 152 8.77 3.88 12.14
N ARG A 153 8.61 4.24 10.86
CA ARG A 153 7.30 4.12 10.18
C ARG A 153 7.03 2.71 9.69
N LEU A 154 7.97 2.07 9.00
CA LEU A 154 7.75 0.70 8.49
C LEU A 154 7.42 -0.29 9.61
N PRO A 155 8.04 -0.22 10.81
CA PRO A 155 7.62 -1.02 11.96
C PRO A 155 6.19 -0.74 12.45
N GLN A 156 5.68 0.49 12.33
CA GLN A 156 4.27 0.78 12.66
C GLN A 156 3.33 0.13 11.63
N MET A 157 3.68 0.18 10.34
CA MET A 157 2.91 -0.49 9.29
C MET A 157 2.85 -2.00 9.51
N ARG A 158 3.95 -2.60 9.97
CA ARG A 158 3.98 -4.01 10.39
C ARG A 158 2.98 -4.27 11.51
N LYS A 159 2.98 -3.46 12.56
CA LYS A 159 2.02 -3.59 13.67
C LYS A 159 0.58 -3.46 13.20
N TRP A 160 0.28 -2.59 12.24
CA TRP A 160 -1.05 -2.52 11.64
C TRP A 160 -1.42 -3.85 10.99
N ALA A 161 -0.51 -4.43 10.19
CA ALA A 161 -0.74 -5.73 9.54
C ALA A 161 -0.87 -6.88 10.56
N GLU A 162 -0.08 -6.87 11.63
CA GLU A 162 -0.15 -7.87 12.71
C GLU A 162 -1.52 -7.86 13.41
N ASN A 163 -2.08 -6.66 13.63
CA ASN A 163 -3.36 -6.46 14.30
C ASN A 163 -4.54 -6.77 13.38
N SER A 164 -4.54 -6.26 12.16
CA SER A 164 -5.66 -6.40 11.22
C SER A 164 -5.66 -7.70 10.43
N LYS A 165 -4.49 -8.36 10.31
CA LYS A 165 -4.30 -9.65 9.61
C LYS A 165 -4.92 -9.66 8.21
N PRO A 166 -4.56 -8.72 7.32
CA PRO A 166 -5.10 -8.69 5.97
C PRO A 166 -4.84 -10.01 5.24
N LYS A 167 -5.75 -10.44 4.36
CA LYS A 167 -5.55 -11.66 3.57
C LYS A 167 -4.51 -11.46 2.47
N LEU A 168 -4.39 -10.23 1.97
CA LEU A 168 -3.48 -9.82 0.90
C LEU A 168 -2.94 -8.42 1.20
N ILE A 169 -1.63 -8.23 1.06
CA ILE A 169 -0.96 -6.93 1.02
C ILE A 169 -0.28 -6.79 -0.35
N LEU A 170 -0.89 -6.01 -1.23
CA LEU A 170 -0.41 -5.74 -2.57
C LEU A 170 0.48 -4.49 -2.59
N CYS A 171 1.76 -4.69 -2.85
CA CYS A 171 2.80 -3.67 -2.83
C CYS A 171 3.19 -3.26 -4.25
N LEU A 172 3.11 -1.97 -4.56
CA LEU A 172 3.24 -1.45 -5.91
C LEU A 172 4.55 -0.70 -6.10
N GLY A 173 5.49 -1.30 -6.83
CA GLY A 173 6.79 -0.71 -7.14
C GLY A 173 7.97 -1.58 -6.73
N LYS A 174 8.32 -2.55 -7.56
CA LYS A 174 9.38 -3.54 -7.29
C LYS A 174 10.74 -2.99 -6.83
N THR A 175 11.10 -1.76 -7.19
CA THR A 175 12.35 -1.12 -6.72
C THR A 175 12.35 -0.85 -5.21
N TYR A 176 11.18 -0.86 -4.57
CA TYR A 176 10.98 -0.73 -3.13
C TYR A 176 10.79 -2.07 -2.42
N LEU A 177 11.14 -3.19 -3.08
CA LEU A 177 11.06 -4.53 -2.49
C LEU A 177 11.72 -4.60 -1.10
N PRO A 178 12.91 -4.02 -0.83
CA PRO A 178 13.49 -4.03 0.51
C PRO A 178 12.57 -3.39 1.57
N GLN A 179 12.00 -2.22 1.27
CA GLN A 179 11.11 -1.50 2.18
C GLN A 179 9.79 -2.25 2.40
N PHE A 180 9.22 -2.83 1.34
CA PHE A 180 8.02 -3.66 1.48
C PHE A 180 8.29 -4.91 2.32
N LYS A 181 9.45 -5.55 2.18
CA LYS A 181 9.87 -6.65 3.06
C LYS A 181 9.92 -6.18 4.51
N MET A 182 10.59 -5.06 4.79
CA MET A 182 10.68 -4.53 6.15
C MET A 182 9.32 -4.15 6.74
N ALA A 183 8.39 -3.64 5.93
CA ALA A 183 7.06 -3.26 6.37
C ALA A 183 6.14 -4.45 6.64
N PHE A 184 6.26 -5.54 5.88
CA PHE A 184 5.19 -6.55 5.82
C PHE A 184 5.62 -8.01 5.88
N LEU A 185 6.92 -8.32 5.80
CA LEU A 185 7.45 -9.68 5.86
C LEU A 185 8.44 -9.85 7.01
N ASP A 186 8.51 -11.04 7.57
CA ASP A 186 9.46 -11.38 8.62
C ASP A 186 10.85 -11.64 8.03
N ASP A 187 11.91 -11.50 8.83
CA ASP A 187 13.28 -11.58 8.34
C ASP A 187 13.57 -12.95 7.69
N ASP A 188 12.98 -14.01 8.24
CA ASP A 188 13.09 -15.39 7.76
C ASP A 188 12.02 -15.77 6.71
N SER A 189 11.15 -14.83 6.30
CA SER A 189 10.13 -15.10 5.29
C SER A 189 10.77 -15.45 3.95
N ILE A 190 10.38 -16.60 3.40
CA ILE A 190 10.73 -17.00 2.04
C ILE A 190 10.04 -16.05 1.06
N VAL A 191 10.83 -15.41 0.20
CA VAL A 191 10.34 -14.57 -0.90
C VAL A 191 10.56 -15.30 -2.21
N ASN A 192 9.45 -15.70 -2.83
CA ASN A 192 9.43 -16.28 -4.15
C ASN A 192 9.49 -15.19 -5.22
N GLN A 193 10.01 -15.54 -6.39
CA GLN A 193 10.07 -14.68 -7.56
C GLN A 193 9.53 -15.44 -8.77
N GLU A 194 8.64 -14.80 -9.53
CA GLU A 194 8.07 -15.32 -10.76
C GLU A 194 8.11 -14.24 -11.85
N THR A 195 8.09 -14.66 -13.12
CA THR A 195 7.95 -13.75 -14.26
C THR A 195 6.65 -14.03 -14.99
N ILE A 196 5.83 -13.00 -15.15
CA ILE A 196 4.53 -13.06 -15.83
C ILE A 196 4.53 -11.94 -16.88
N GLU A 197 4.22 -12.26 -18.14
CA GLU A 197 4.21 -11.27 -19.23
C GLU A 197 5.50 -10.42 -19.30
N GLY A 198 6.65 -11.04 -19.03
CA GLY A 198 7.97 -10.37 -19.01
C GLY A 198 8.19 -9.39 -17.85
N LYS A 199 7.35 -9.46 -16.81
CA LYS A 199 7.45 -8.63 -15.60
C LYS A 199 7.61 -9.51 -14.36
N GLU A 200 8.47 -9.06 -13.45
CA GLU A 200 8.72 -9.76 -12.20
C GLU A 200 7.60 -9.51 -11.19
N MET A 201 7.21 -10.58 -10.50
CA MET A 201 6.37 -10.58 -9.32
C MET A 201 7.14 -11.25 -8.19
N PHE A 202 7.14 -10.63 -7.01
CA PHE A 202 7.68 -11.24 -5.79
C PHE A 202 6.53 -11.52 -4.83
N TRP A 203 6.60 -12.63 -4.11
CA TRP A 203 5.58 -12.92 -3.11
C TRP A 203 6.08 -13.81 -1.98
N GLY A 204 5.49 -13.64 -0.81
CA GLY A 204 5.78 -14.43 0.38
C GLY A 204 4.64 -14.31 1.38
N LYS A 205 4.79 -14.96 2.53
CA LYS A 205 3.86 -14.82 3.65
C LYS A 205 4.59 -14.34 4.88
N ASN A 206 3.91 -13.51 5.65
CA ASN A 206 4.33 -13.17 7.00
C ASN A 206 3.83 -14.21 8.01
N LEU A 207 4.24 -14.07 9.27
CA LEU A 207 3.85 -14.94 10.37
C LEU A 207 2.34 -14.94 10.64
N GLN A 208 1.62 -13.88 10.27
CA GLN A 208 0.15 -13.81 10.36
C GLN A 208 -0.55 -14.45 9.16
N ASN A 209 0.19 -15.10 8.27
CA ASN A 209 -0.30 -15.79 7.07
C ASN A 209 -0.96 -14.84 6.04
N SER A 210 -0.70 -13.53 6.14
CA SER A 210 -1.02 -12.56 5.09
C SER A 210 -0.14 -12.85 3.88
N LEU A 211 -0.75 -12.94 2.69
CA LEU A 211 0.01 -12.99 1.44
C LEU A 211 0.53 -11.59 1.13
N VAL A 212 1.84 -11.42 1.01
CA VAL A 212 2.47 -10.16 0.58
C VAL A 212 2.93 -10.35 -0.86
N VAL A 213 2.49 -9.48 -1.76
CA VAL A 213 2.84 -9.53 -3.18
C VAL A 213 3.42 -8.19 -3.61
N VAL A 214 4.62 -8.19 -4.17
CA VAL A 214 5.27 -7.01 -4.74
C VAL A 214 5.26 -7.10 -6.26
N ILE A 215 4.66 -6.11 -6.91
CA ILE A 215 4.51 -6.06 -8.38
C ILE A 215 5.12 -4.77 -8.95
N PRO A 216 5.31 -4.65 -10.28
CA PRO A 216 5.70 -3.40 -10.89
C PRO A 216 4.66 -2.30 -10.61
N PHE A 217 5.11 -1.04 -10.63
CA PHE A 217 4.19 0.10 -10.49
C PHE A 217 3.21 0.17 -11.67
N MET A 218 2.01 0.71 -11.45
CA MET A 218 0.87 0.50 -12.39
C MET A 218 0.71 1.58 -13.47
N VAL A 219 1.34 2.75 -13.34
CA VAL A 219 1.08 3.91 -14.23
C VAL A 219 2.31 4.46 -14.95
N ASN A 220 3.50 3.90 -14.74
CA ASN A 220 4.70 4.34 -15.46
C ASN A 220 4.91 3.53 -16.75
N ARG A 221 5.68 4.08 -17.72
CA ARG A 221 5.92 3.48 -19.04
C ARG A 221 6.41 2.03 -18.97
N ASN A 222 7.22 1.71 -17.96
CA ASN A 222 7.81 0.38 -17.76
C ASN A 222 7.02 -0.47 -16.75
N GLY A 223 5.84 -0.02 -16.36
CA GLY A 223 5.01 -0.60 -15.33
C GLY A 223 4.15 -1.76 -15.78
N LEU A 224 3.23 -2.15 -14.91
CA LEU A 224 2.17 -3.10 -15.19
C LEU A 224 0.94 -2.37 -15.73
N THR A 225 1.03 -1.91 -16.99
CA THR A 225 0.02 -1.05 -17.64
C THR A 225 -0.83 -1.77 -18.68
N ARG A 226 -0.37 -2.92 -19.21
CA ARG A 226 -1.07 -3.69 -20.24
C ARG A 226 -2.17 -4.54 -19.61
N ASN A 227 -3.40 -4.45 -20.12
CA ASN A 227 -4.55 -5.24 -19.63
C ASN A 227 -4.23 -6.74 -19.49
N VAL A 228 -3.63 -7.35 -20.52
CA VAL A 228 -3.23 -8.78 -20.49
C VAL A 228 -2.33 -9.08 -19.30
N ALA A 229 -1.30 -8.25 -19.07
CA ALA A 229 -0.40 -8.44 -17.94
C ALA A 229 -1.11 -8.23 -16.60
N ILE A 230 -1.97 -7.21 -16.49
CA ILE A 230 -2.76 -6.97 -15.27
C ILE A 230 -3.68 -8.16 -14.97
N GLN A 231 -4.34 -8.71 -15.98
CA GLN A 231 -5.20 -9.89 -15.86
C GLN A 231 -4.39 -11.10 -15.36
N CYS A 232 -3.28 -11.44 -16.01
CA CYS A 232 -2.45 -12.58 -15.61
C CYS A 232 -1.88 -12.43 -14.19
N PHE A 233 -1.49 -11.21 -13.78
CA PHE A 233 -1.07 -10.95 -12.40
C PHE A 233 -2.23 -11.15 -11.42
N GLY A 234 -3.41 -10.61 -11.71
CA GLY A 234 -4.58 -10.75 -10.83
C GLY A 234 -5.03 -12.20 -10.66
N GLU A 235 -5.07 -12.95 -11.75
CA GLU A 235 -5.38 -14.39 -11.73
C GLU A 235 -4.34 -15.18 -10.93
N ARG A 236 -3.05 -14.88 -11.10
CA ARG A 236 -1.99 -15.54 -10.34
C ARG A 236 -2.10 -15.24 -8.84
N ILE A 237 -2.35 -13.98 -8.47
CA ILE A 237 -2.55 -13.59 -7.07
C ILE A 237 -3.77 -14.30 -6.48
N ARG A 238 -4.87 -14.40 -7.24
CA ARG A 238 -6.05 -15.17 -6.84
C ARG A 238 -5.72 -16.64 -6.58
N GLN A 239 -4.93 -17.28 -7.46
CA GLN A 239 -4.47 -18.66 -7.25
C GLN A 239 -3.64 -18.77 -5.96
N LEU A 240 -2.72 -17.85 -5.70
CA LEU A 240 -1.91 -17.86 -4.47
C LEU A 240 -2.78 -17.74 -3.20
N LEU A 241 -3.88 -16.99 -3.26
CA LEU A 241 -4.85 -16.89 -2.17
C LEU A 241 -5.64 -18.18 -1.93
N THR A 242 -6.00 -18.92 -2.99
CA THR A 242 -6.84 -20.13 -2.90
C THR A 242 -6.06 -21.42 -2.67
N SER A 243 -4.83 -21.53 -3.17
CA SER A 243 -4.00 -22.75 -3.16
C SER A 243 -3.66 -23.26 -1.75
N HIS A 244 -3.99 -22.51 -0.70
CA HIS A 244 -3.63 -22.82 0.67
C HIS A 244 -4.80 -22.76 1.67
N SER A 245 -6.05 -22.74 1.17
CA SER A 245 -7.24 -22.96 2.01
C SER A 245 -7.48 -24.45 2.35
N THR A 246 -6.73 -25.37 1.73
CA THR A 246 -6.91 -26.84 1.83
C THR A 246 -5.87 -27.56 2.70
N GLY A 247 -5.01 -26.84 3.41
CA GLY A 247 -3.98 -27.43 4.28
C GLY A 247 -4.42 -27.67 5.73
N ARG A 248 -5.48 -28.45 5.98
CA ARG A 248 -5.64 -29.14 7.27
C ARG A 248 -5.33 -30.62 7.05
N PRO A 249 -4.31 -31.21 7.72
CA PRO A 249 -4.19 -32.66 7.78
C PRO A 249 -5.45 -33.20 8.43
N GLN A 250 -6.15 -34.11 7.75
CA GLN A 250 -7.05 -35.02 8.45
C GLN A 250 -6.19 -35.77 9.47
N ALA A 251 -6.49 -35.58 10.75
CA ALA A 251 -6.00 -36.49 11.79
C ALA A 251 -6.56 -37.87 11.43
N GLY A 252 -5.69 -38.73 10.91
CA GLY A 252 -6.00 -40.13 10.67
C GLY A 252 -6.36 -40.77 12.00
N ALA A 253 -7.55 -41.34 12.06
CA ALA A 253 -7.88 -42.35 13.04
C ALA A 253 -7.03 -43.60 12.74
N GLY A 254 -6.23 -44.00 13.72
CA GLY A 254 -5.47 -45.24 13.79
C GLY A 254 -5.22 -45.55 15.25
#